data_AF-A0A413IDK1-F1
#
_entry.id   AF-A0A413IDK1-F1
#
_cell.length_a   1.000
_cell.length_b   1.000
_cell.length_c   1.000
_cell.angle_alpha   90.00
_cell.angle_beta   90.00
_cell.angle_gamma   90.00
#
_symmetry.space_group_name_H-M   'P 1'
#
loop_
_entity.id
_entity.type
_entity.pdbx_description
1 polymer ?
#
loop_
_entity_poly.entity_id
_entity_poly.type
_entity_poly.pdbx_seq_one_letter_code
_entity_poly.pdbx_strand_id
1 'polypeptide(L)'
;MNNKGYAKVSYGYDEWGNVTEILFLGVDGKPCTDSSGVARCVMRYDERGNKIEEATSDTEGTPCLNAQGAAKMTAVCDSWGNVTEMTYWGTDGRLGLNKEGFAKLNFKYDERGFREETAYFDVNNKLCMRTGGYAKVLEKYDPRGNCTEVAYRDENDRPCLLKDGYAKLSFQYDDRGNVVKQVYFGTDDKPCINTGGFTAISQKYNEKGMITEVAFWDIAEKPCLVNGYFMEKTEFDDWGRIIEKKYLDTENKLCKGGYGFARMTVEYDRTGNSTVRVFDENNHETMKKSLHVNEIIQ
;
A
#
# COMPACT_ATOMS: atom_id res chain seq x y z
N MET A 1 24.24 20.48 4.86
CA MET A 1 23.61 19.37 4.12
C MET A 1 22.17 19.28 4.60
N ASN A 2 21.20 19.02 3.71
CA ASN A 2 19.85 18.68 4.14
C ASN A 2 19.81 17.24 4.70
N ASN A 3 18.68 16.79 5.25
CA ASN A 3 18.50 15.41 5.72
C ASN A 3 18.59 14.34 4.60
N LYS A 4 18.86 14.75 3.35
CA LYS A 4 18.97 13.89 2.17
C LYS A 4 20.40 13.75 1.63
N GLY A 5 21.40 14.35 2.29
CA GLY A 5 22.83 14.15 1.99
C GLY A 5 23.47 15.14 1.01
N TYR A 6 22.71 16.07 0.42
CA TYR A 6 23.22 17.02 -0.58
C TYR A 6 22.82 18.48 -0.27
N ALA A 7 23.38 19.44 -1.01
CA ALA A 7 23.08 20.88 -0.89
C ALA A 7 22.30 21.42 -2.09
N LYS A 8 22.57 20.91 -3.30
CA LYS A 8 21.90 21.31 -4.55
C LYS A 8 21.66 20.08 -5.44
N VAL A 9 20.67 20.18 -6.33
CA VAL A 9 20.42 19.22 -7.41
C VAL A 9 20.58 19.94 -8.74
N SER A 10 21.28 19.33 -9.68
CA SER A 10 21.35 19.75 -11.08
C SER A 10 20.56 18.78 -11.95
N TYR A 11 19.86 19.32 -12.96
CA TYR A 11 19.03 18.54 -13.86
C TYR A 11 19.48 18.75 -15.31
N GLY A 12 19.64 17.65 -16.05
CA GLY A 12 19.76 17.64 -17.50
C GLY A 12 18.40 17.31 -18.14
N TYR A 13 18.13 17.90 -19.30
CA TYR A 13 16.88 17.71 -20.04
C TYR A 13 17.15 17.36 -21.50
N ASP A 14 16.27 16.58 -22.11
CA ASP A 14 16.21 16.44 -23.58
C ASP A 14 15.42 17.59 -24.22
N GLU A 15 15.28 17.56 -25.56
CA GLU A 15 14.57 18.59 -26.34
C GLU A 15 13.05 18.64 -26.04
N TRP A 16 12.50 17.59 -25.44
CA TRP A 16 11.09 17.51 -25.05
C TRP A 16 10.87 17.88 -23.57
N GLY A 17 11.93 18.26 -22.86
CA GLY A 17 11.87 18.64 -21.45
C GLY A 17 11.83 17.45 -20.49
N ASN A 18 12.10 16.22 -20.94
CA ASN A 18 12.23 15.09 -20.04
C ASN A 18 13.57 15.15 -19.31
N VAL A 19 13.58 14.85 -18.01
CA VAL A 19 14.81 14.80 -17.21
C VAL A 19 15.66 13.61 -17.66
N THR A 20 16.83 13.88 -18.24
CA THR A 20 17.79 12.86 -18.70
C THR A 20 18.90 12.62 -17.68
N GLU A 21 19.09 13.55 -16.75
CA GLU A 21 20.14 13.46 -15.74
C GLU A 21 19.74 14.18 -14.44
N ILE A 22 20.07 13.57 -13.31
CA ILE A 22 20.05 14.17 -11.99
C ILE A 22 21.43 14.05 -11.38
N LEU A 23 22.00 15.16 -10.91
CA LEU A 23 23.30 15.20 -10.23
C LEU A 23 23.15 15.89 -8.87
N PHE A 24 23.55 15.20 -7.80
CA PHE A 24 23.55 15.71 -6.44
C PHE A 24 24.88 16.42 -6.13
N LEU A 25 24.80 17.63 -5.59
CA LEU A 25 25.95 18.51 -5.35
C LEU A 25 26.06 18.90 -3.88
N GLY A 26 27.28 18.86 -3.37
CA GLY A 26 27.66 19.33 -2.04
C GLY A 26 27.64 20.85 -1.93
N VAL A 27 27.91 21.36 -0.72
CA VAL A 27 27.99 22.82 -0.45
C VAL A 27 29.13 23.49 -1.22
N ASP A 28 30.13 22.72 -1.62
CA ASP A 28 31.28 23.13 -2.43
C ASP A 28 31.00 23.05 -3.95
N GLY A 29 29.78 22.66 -4.34
CA GLY A 29 29.37 22.51 -5.73
C GLY A 29 29.92 21.27 -6.43
N LYS A 30 30.57 20.35 -5.71
CA LYS A 30 31.09 19.08 -6.26
C LYS A 30 30.06 17.97 -6.13
N PRO A 31 30.12 16.91 -6.98
CA PRO A 31 29.28 15.73 -6.82
C PRO A 31 29.36 15.16 -5.40
N CYS A 32 28.22 14.85 -4.81
CA CYS A 32 28.12 14.16 -3.53
C CYS A 32 26.99 13.13 -3.58
N THR A 33 26.98 12.17 -2.66
CA THR A 33 25.93 11.16 -2.61
C THR A 33 24.70 11.68 -1.87
N ASP A 34 23.53 11.20 -2.26
CA ASP A 34 22.32 11.28 -1.45
C ASP A 34 22.36 10.26 -0.29
N SER A 35 21.27 10.16 0.48
CA SER A 35 21.12 9.19 1.57
C SER A 35 21.15 7.72 1.13
N SER A 36 21.02 7.43 -0.16
CA SER A 36 21.09 6.08 -0.72
C SER A 36 22.47 5.72 -1.28
N GLY A 37 23.42 6.67 -1.28
CA GLY A 37 24.76 6.47 -1.84
C GLY A 37 24.87 6.82 -3.33
N VAL A 38 23.83 7.42 -3.92
CA VAL A 38 23.79 7.79 -5.34
C VAL A 38 24.21 9.24 -5.50
N ALA A 39 25.17 9.52 -6.38
CA ALA A 39 25.57 10.88 -6.72
C ALA A 39 24.94 11.37 -8.03
N ARG A 40 24.73 10.44 -8.97
CA ARG A 40 24.20 10.75 -10.30
C ARG A 40 23.21 9.68 -10.73
N CYS A 41 22.14 10.12 -11.39
CA CYS A 41 21.16 9.27 -12.04
C CYS A 41 21.01 9.71 -13.51
N VAL A 42 21.05 8.77 -14.43
CA VAL A 42 20.86 8.99 -15.88
C VAL A 42 19.61 8.26 -16.33
N MET A 43 18.75 8.92 -17.08
CA MET A 43 17.50 8.38 -17.59
C MET A 43 17.51 8.36 -19.12
N ARG A 44 16.88 7.34 -19.72
CA ARG A 44 16.62 7.28 -21.15
C ARG A 44 15.15 7.05 -21.43
N TYR A 45 14.71 7.59 -22.56
CA TYR A 45 13.33 7.52 -23.01
C TYR A 45 13.28 6.93 -24.42
N ASP A 46 12.18 6.24 -24.74
CA ASP A 46 11.87 5.87 -26.13
C ASP A 46 11.33 7.08 -26.92
N GLU A 47 11.05 6.89 -28.21
CA GLU A 47 10.53 7.95 -29.11
C GLU A 47 9.16 8.50 -28.69
N ARG A 48 8.45 7.80 -27.79
CA ARG A 48 7.14 8.19 -27.27
C ARG A 48 7.25 8.89 -25.90
N GLY A 49 8.47 9.07 -25.39
CA GLY A 49 8.73 9.67 -24.09
C GLY A 49 8.55 8.70 -22.91
N ASN A 50 8.44 7.39 -23.14
CA ASN A 50 8.38 6.43 -22.04
C ASN A 50 9.78 6.21 -21.48
N LYS A 51 9.95 6.27 -20.15
CA LYS A 51 11.24 6.00 -19.50
C LYS A 51 11.58 4.51 -19.61
N ILE A 52 12.62 4.17 -20.37
CA ILE A 52 13.07 2.79 -20.63
C ILE A 52 14.36 2.42 -19.90
N GLU A 53 15.08 3.39 -19.33
CA GLU A 53 16.28 3.14 -18.55
C GLU A 53 16.44 4.16 -17.44
N GLU A 54 16.94 3.69 -16.29
CA GLU A 54 17.44 4.51 -15.20
C GLU A 54 18.72 3.88 -14.64
N ALA A 55 19.83 4.59 -14.64
CA ALA A 55 21.13 4.10 -14.18
C ALA A 55 21.74 5.04 -13.14
N THR A 56 22.32 4.49 -12.08
CA THR A 56 22.87 5.25 -10.95
C THR A 56 24.37 5.03 -10.78
N SER A 57 25.08 6.09 -10.43
CA SER A 57 26.52 6.05 -10.18
C SER A 57 26.92 6.88 -8.96
N ASP A 58 28.06 6.53 -8.39
CA ASP A 58 28.70 7.24 -7.28
C ASP A 58 29.42 8.52 -7.76
N THR A 59 30.15 9.17 -6.86
CA THR A 59 30.87 10.42 -7.13
C THR A 59 32.02 10.25 -8.13
N GLU A 60 32.52 9.03 -8.31
CA GLU A 60 33.57 8.69 -9.28
C GLU A 60 32.98 8.27 -10.65
N GLY A 61 31.65 8.22 -10.77
CA GLY A 61 30.97 7.75 -11.98
C GLY A 61 30.90 6.23 -12.10
N THR A 62 31.22 5.49 -11.04
CA THR A 62 31.12 4.02 -11.01
C THR A 62 29.67 3.61 -10.74
N PRO A 63 29.11 2.59 -11.43
CA PRO A 63 27.76 2.10 -11.13
C PRO A 63 27.61 1.75 -9.64
N CYS A 64 26.58 2.30 -8.99
CA CYS A 64 26.30 2.06 -7.58
C CYS A 64 24.83 1.70 -7.37
N LEU A 65 24.52 0.94 -6.33
CA LEU A 65 23.15 0.52 -6.03
C LEU A 65 22.34 1.70 -5.48
N ASN A 66 21.12 1.88 -6.00
CA ASN A 66 20.16 2.85 -5.50
C ASN A 66 19.37 2.31 -4.29
N ALA A 67 18.36 3.08 -3.86
CA ALA A 67 17.49 2.71 -2.75
C ALA A 67 16.75 1.37 -2.97
N GLN A 68 16.50 0.96 -4.21
CA GLN A 68 15.90 -0.32 -4.58
C GLN A 68 16.92 -1.48 -4.63
N GLY A 69 18.22 -1.20 -4.50
CA GLY A 69 19.27 -2.22 -4.57
C GLY A 69 19.66 -2.60 -6.00
N ALA A 70 19.49 -1.70 -6.96
CA ALA A 70 19.92 -1.90 -8.34
C ALA A 70 20.79 -0.72 -8.80
N ALA A 71 21.78 -0.98 -9.65
CA ALA A 71 22.59 0.06 -10.29
C ALA A 71 21.99 0.55 -11.61
N LYS A 72 21.16 -0.28 -12.22
CA LYS A 72 20.36 0.09 -13.38
C LYS A 72 19.01 -0.62 -13.35
N MET A 73 18.00 0.04 -13.85
CA MET A 73 16.69 -0.52 -14.17
C MET A 73 16.39 -0.24 -15.65
N THR A 74 15.85 -1.24 -16.35
CA THR A 74 15.37 -1.09 -17.72
C THR A 74 13.91 -1.50 -17.81
N ALA A 75 13.13 -0.82 -18.65
CA ALA A 75 11.71 -1.09 -18.85
C ALA A 75 11.37 -1.33 -20.33
N VAL A 76 10.38 -2.18 -20.58
CA VAL A 76 9.78 -2.39 -21.90
C VAL A 76 8.33 -1.94 -21.84
N CYS A 77 7.89 -1.16 -22.82
CA CYS A 77 6.52 -0.69 -22.92
C CYS A 77 5.77 -1.31 -24.11
N ASP A 78 4.47 -1.51 -23.97
CA ASP A 78 3.60 -1.90 -25.08
C ASP A 78 3.25 -0.70 -26.00
N SER A 79 2.40 -0.94 -27.00
CA SER A 79 1.97 0.10 -27.94
C SER A 79 1.09 1.19 -27.34
N TRP A 80 0.59 1.02 -26.12
CA TRP A 80 -0.17 2.03 -25.38
C TRP A 80 0.69 2.77 -24.34
N GLY A 81 1.96 2.40 -24.21
CA GLY A 81 2.89 2.97 -23.24
C GLY A 81 2.84 2.29 -21.86
N ASN A 82 2.10 1.20 -21.71
CA ASN A 82 2.09 0.45 -20.45
C ASN A 82 3.39 -0.33 -20.32
N VAL A 83 4.03 -0.25 -19.16
CA VAL A 83 5.22 -1.06 -18.86
C VAL A 83 4.80 -2.52 -18.78
N THR A 84 5.42 -3.39 -19.59
CA THR A 84 5.18 -4.84 -19.62
C THR A 84 6.29 -5.64 -18.93
N GLU A 85 7.47 -5.03 -18.79
CA GLU A 85 8.63 -5.65 -18.14
C GLU A 85 9.47 -4.58 -17.45
N MET A 86 10.00 -4.90 -16.28
CA MET A 86 11.09 -4.18 -15.62
C MET A 86 12.19 -5.14 -15.20
N THR A 87 13.43 -4.76 -15.46
CA THR A 87 14.62 -5.59 -15.21
C THR A 87 15.67 -4.80 -14.44
N TYR A 88 16.25 -5.42 -13.42
CA TYR A 88 17.19 -4.81 -12.47
C TYR A 88 18.59 -5.41 -12.62
N TRP A 89 19.57 -4.52 -12.61
CA TRP A 89 20.96 -4.85 -12.89
C TRP A 89 21.86 -4.42 -11.73
N GLY A 90 22.80 -5.29 -11.38
CA GLY A 90 23.84 -5.02 -10.38
C GLY A 90 24.93 -4.09 -10.90
N THR A 91 25.89 -3.77 -10.04
CA THR A 91 27.03 -2.89 -10.37
C THR A 91 28.01 -3.51 -11.37
N ASP A 92 27.96 -4.83 -11.55
CA ASP A 92 28.75 -5.58 -12.55
C ASP A 92 28.07 -5.66 -13.93
N GLY A 93 26.91 -5.01 -14.10
CA GLY A 93 26.13 -5.02 -15.33
C GLY A 93 25.37 -6.33 -15.59
N ARG A 94 25.32 -7.25 -14.62
CA ARG A 94 24.52 -8.49 -14.70
C ARG A 94 23.18 -8.32 -13.98
N LEU A 95 22.25 -9.24 -14.24
CA LEU A 95 20.99 -9.29 -13.47
C LEU A 95 21.30 -9.45 -11.98
N GLY A 96 20.69 -8.61 -11.17
CA GLY A 96 20.89 -8.61 -9.72
C GLY A 96 19.54 -8.59 -9.01
N LEU A 97 19.44 -9.30 -7.89
CA LEU A 97 18.27 -9.20 -7.02
C LEU A 97 18.23 -7.80 -6.42
N ASN A 98 17.08 -7.14 -6.55
CA ASN A 98 16.79 -5.91 -5.85
C ASN A 98 16.52 -6.19 -4.35
N LYS A 99 16.25 -5.16 -3.54
CA LYS A 99 15.93 -5.32 -2.11
C LYS A 99 14.65 -6.10 -1.84
N GLU A 100 13.80 -6.30 -2.85
CA GLU A 100 12.61 -7.14 -2.78
C GLU A 100 12.86 -8.59 -3.20
N GLY A 101 14.10 -8.96 -3.55
CA GLY A 101 14.48 -10.36 -3.79
C GLY A 101 14.20 -10.89 -5.19
N PHE A 102 13.99 -10.03 -6.19
CA PHE A 102 13.82 -10.42 -7.59
C PHE A 102 14.69 -9.56 -8.53
N ALA A 103 15.00 -10.07 -9.72
CA ALA A 103 15.80 -9.37 -10.73
C ALA A 103 14.95 -8.83 -11.89
N LYS A 104 13.73 -9.34 -12.06
CA LYS A 104 12.81 -8.95 -13.12
C LYS A 104 11.37 -9.07 -12.65
N LEU A 105 10.48 -8.23 -13.18
CA LEU A 105 9.04 -8.46 -13.10
C LEU A 105 8.35 -8.16 -14.43
N ASN A 106 7.30 -8.93 -14.69
CA ASN A 106 6.46 -8.78 -15.87
C ASN A 106 5.05 -8.37 -15.47
N PHE A 107 4.41 -7.59 -16.33
CA PHE A 107 3.03 -7.18 -16.22
C PHE A 107 2.23 -7.68 -17.43
N LYS A 108 0.98 -8.09 -17.19
CA LYS A 108 -0.02 -8.29 -18.24
C LYS A 108 -1.22 -7.42 -17.95
N TYR A 109 -1.86 -6.95 -19.02
CA TYR A 109 -3.01 -6.07 -18.97
C TYR A 109 -4.17 -6.68 -19.76
N ASP A 110 -5.39 -6.47 -19.29
CA ASP A 110 -6.61 -6.76 -20.04
C ASP A 110 -6.78 -5.77 -21.21
N GLU A 111 -7.78 -6.00 -22.07
CA GLU A 111 -8.06 -5.15 -23.24
C GLU A 111 -8.42 -3.70 -22.89
N ARG A 112 -8.76 -3.43 -21.62
CA ARG A 112 -9.08 -2.09 -21.12
C ARG A 112 -7.86 -1.39 -20.51
N GLY A 113 -6.71 -2.07 -20.47
CA GLY A 113 -5.48 -1.57 -19.86
C GLY A 113 -5.39 -1.78 -18.35
N PHE A 114 -6.28 -2.59 -17.75
CA PHE A 114 -6.16 -2.94 -16.32
C PHE A 114 -5.21 -4.10 -16.14
N ARG A 115 -4.31 -4.01 -15.16
CA ARG A 115 -3.26 -5.02 -14.93
C ARG A 115 -3.86 -6.31 -14.37
N GLU A 116 -3.86 -7.41 -15.14
CA GLU A 116 -4.39 -8.71 -14.71
C GLU A 116 -3.34 -9.58 -14.00
N GLU A 117 -2.05 -9.35 -14.27
CA GLU A 117 -0.96 -10.18 -13.74
C GLU A 117 0.28 -9.34 -13.41
N THR A 118 0.91 -9.65 -12.29
CA THR A 118 2.30 -9.27 -11.97
C THR A 118 3.08 -10.52 -11.59
N ALA A 119 4.22 -10.79 -12.23
CA ALA A 119 5.07 -11.97 -11.96
C ALA A 119 6.52 -11.55 -11.70
N TYR A 120 7.17 -12.16 -10.70
CA TYR A 120 8.53 -11.83 -10.26
C TYR A 120 9.51 -12.95 -10.59
N PHE A 121 10.68 -12.60 -11.14
CA PHE A 121 11.65 -13.56 -11.65
C PHE A 121 13.04 -13.36 -11.04
N ASP A 122 13.73 -14.47 -10.81
CA ASP A 122 15.12 -14.48 -10.35
C ASP A 122 16.09 -14.14 -11.50
N VAL A 123 17.39 -14.16 -11.18
CA VAL A 123 18.48 -13.92 -12.15
C VAL A 123 18.56 -14.96 -13.28
N ASN A 124 17.88 -16.10 -13.14
CA ASN A 124 17.80 -17.17 -14.14
C ASN A 124 16.47 -17.14 -14.93
N ASN A 125 15.69 -16.06 -14.79
CA ASN A 125 14.38 -15.90 -15.40
C ASN A 125 13.36 -16.98 -14.96
N LYS A 126 13.50 -17.49 -13.74
CA LYS A 126 12.54 -18.39 -13.09
C LYS A 126 11.67 -17.60 -12.13
N LEU A 127 10.38 -17.95 -12.07
CA LEU A 127 9.44 -17.38 -11.11
C LEU A 127 10.01 -17.54 -9.68
N CYS A 128 10.02 -16.47 -8.88
CA CYS A 128 10.65 -16.49 -7.57
C CYS A 128 9.86 -15.69 -6.53
N MET A 129 9.95 -16.12 -5.27
CA MET A 129 9.28 -15.46 -4.16
C MET A 129 9.94 -14.12 -3.86
N ARG A 130 9.18 -13.03 -3.92
CA ARG A 130 9.63 -11.72 -3.46
C ARG A 130 9.52 -11.59 -1.94
N THR A 131 10.13 -10.53 -1.40
CA THR A 131 9.93 -10.06 -0.03
C THR A 131 8.45 -9.74 0.19
N GLY A 132 7.69 -10.69 0.76
CA GLY A 132 6.23 -10.63 0.83
C GLY A 132 5.58 -12.01 0.76
N GLY A 133 6.30 -13.02 0.29
CA GLY A 133 5.85 -14.42 0.35
C GLY A 133 4.96 -14.83 -0.81
N TYR A 134 5.17 -14.27 -2.00
CA TYR A 134 4.53 -14.67 -3.24
C TYR A 134 5.43 -14.38 -4.44
N ALA A 135 5.17 -15.03 -5.56
CA ALA A 135 5.90 -14.88 -6.81
C ALA A 135 5.02 -14.38 -7.98
N LYS A 136 3.69 -14.42 -7.82
CA LYS A 136 2.74 -13.83 -8.78
C LYS A 136 1.52 -13.26 -8.05
N VAL A 137 0.98 -12.18 -8.60
CA VAL A 137 -0.31 -11.58 -8.23
C VAL A 137 -1.22 -11.60 -9.46
N LEU A 138 -2.46 -12.04 -9.26
CA LEU A 138 -3.52 -12.02 -10.27
C LEU A 138 -4.63 -11.09 -9.81
N GLU A 139 -5.08 -10.19 -10.67
CA GLU A 139 -6.12 -9.20 -10.37
C GLU A 139 -7.28 -9.34 -11.37
N LYS A 140 -8.52 -9.14 -10.90
CA LYS A 140 -9.71 -9.10 -11.75
C LYS A 140 -10.53 -7.85 -11.51
N TYR A 141 -11.12 -7.29 -12.56
CA TYR A 141 -11.85 -6.02 -12.48
C TYR A 141 -13.28 -6.14 -13.00
N ASP A 142 -14.21 -5.47 -12.34
CA ASP A 142 -15.59 -5.30 -12.82
C ASP A 142 -15.64 -4.35 -14.05
N PRO A 143 -16.79 -4.17 -14.72
CA PRO A 143 -16.93 -3.25 -15.85
C PRO A 143 -16.63 -1.77 -15.54
N ARG A 144 -16.72 -1.35 -14.27
CA ARG A 144 -16.42 0.01 -13.82
C ARG A 144 -14.92 0.21 -13.54
N GLY A 145 -14.13 -0.86 -13.61
CA GLY A 145 -12.69 -0.85 -13.33
C GLY A 145 -12.34 -1.06 -11.86
N ASN A 146 -13.30 -1.49 -11.02
CA ASN A 146 -13.01 -1.79 -9.62
C ASN A 146 -12.39 -3.19 -9.50
N CYS A 147 -11.32 -3.34 -8.72
CA CYS A 147 -10.66 -4.63 -8.50
C CYS A 147 -11.54 -5.53 -7.63
N THR A 148 -12.11 -6.56 -8.23
CA THR A 148 -13.02 -7.53 -7.57
C THR A 148 -12.30 -8.69 -6.91
N GLU A 149 -11.11 -9.07 -7.38
CA GLU A 149 -10.34 -10.17 -6.82
C GLU A 149 -8.84 -9.90 -6.91
N VAL A 150 -8.10 -10.32 -5.88
CA VAL A 150 -6.63 -10.38 -5.88
C VAL A 150 -6.21 -11.75 -5.36
N ALA A 151 -5.40 -12.49 -6.13
CA ALA A 151 -4.91 -13.82 -5.76
C ALA A 151 -3.39 -13.93 -5.85
N TYR A 152 -2.78 -14.67 -4.91
CA TYR A 152 -1.34 -14.79 -4.77
C TYR A 152 -0.87 -16.20 -5.10
N ARG A 153 0.23 -16.33 -5.85
CA ARG A 153 0.82 -17.62 -6.23
C ARG A 153 2.27 -17.75 -5.76
N ASP A 154 2.69 -18.98 -5.47
CA ASP A 154 4.07 -19.35 -5.18
C ASP A 154 4.93 -19.43 -6.46
N GLU A 155 6.21 -19.74 -6.31
CA GLU A 155 7.17 -19.93 -7.41
C GLU A 155 6.84 -21.11 -8.34
N ASN A 156 5.89 -21.96 -7.96
CA ASN A 156 5.37 -23.08 -8.77
C ASN A 156 3.99 -22.77 -9.37
N ASP A 157 3.56 -21.50 -9.33
CA ASP A 157 2.26 -21.01 -9.82
C ASP A 157 1.02 -21.59 -9.10
N ARG A 158 1.18 -22.01 -7.85
CA ARG A 158 0.09 -22.55 -7.00
C ARG A 158 -0.39 -21.48 -6.02
N PRO A 159 -1.67 -21.48 -5.59
CA PRO A 159 -2.14 -20.57 -4.56
C PRO A 159 -1.27 -20.66 -3.29
N CYS A 160 -0.85 -19.52 -2.74
CA CYS A 160 0.01 -19.49 -1.57
C CYS A 160 -0.50 -18.52 -0.50
N LEU A 161 -0.33 -18.88 0.78
CA LEU A 161 -0.70 -18.00 1.88
C LEU A 161 0.31 -16.88 2.03
N LEU A 162 -0.19 -15.65 2.17
CA LEU A 162 0.57 -14.53 2.68
C LEU A 162 0.82 -14.69 4.19
N LYS A 163 1.68 -13.83 4.74
CA LYS A 163 1.88 -13.70 6.19
C LYS A 163 0.58 -13.45 6.96
N ASP A 164 -0.40 -12.82 6.30
CA ASP A 164 -1.70 -12.49 6.88
C ASP A 164 -2.72 -13.66 6.81
N GLY A 165 -2.29 -14.85 6.36
CA GLY A 165 -3.08 -16.08 6.50
C GLY A 165 -4.13 -16.34 5.41
N TYR A 166 -4.05 -15.67 4.27
CA TYR A 166 -4.92 -15.89 3.11
C TYR A 166 -4.13 -15.91 1.79
N ALA A 167 -4.70 -16.52 0.76
CA ALA A 167 -4.14 -16.64 -0.59
C ALA A 167 -4.92 -15.84 -1.65
N LYS A 168 -6.15 -15.42 -1.34
CA LYS A 168 -6.98 -14.59 -2.22
C LYS A 168 -7.89 -13.66 -1.41
N LEU A 169 -8.20 -12.51 -1.99
CA LEU A 169 -9.18 -11.53 -1.54
C LEU A 169 -10.27 -11.37 -2.60
N SER A 170 -11.51 -11.15 -2.17
CA SER A 170 -12.57 -10.63 -3.04
C SER A 170 -13.17 -9.35 -2.47
N PHE A 171 -13.56 -8.42 -3.34
CA PHE A 171 -14.14 -7.13 -2.99
C PHE A 171 -15.54 -6.97 -3.57
N GLN A 172 -16.43 -6.34 -2.79
CA GLN A 172 -17.73 -5.86 -3.25
C GLN A 172 -17.82 -4.36 -3.05
N TYR A 173 -18.48 -3.67 -3.98
CA TYR A 173 -18.52 -2.22 -4.04
C TYR A 173 -19.96 -1.69 -3.98
N ASP A 174 -20.15 -0.51 -3.38
CA ASP A 174 -21.38 0.29 -3.55
C ASP A 174 -21.37 1.03 -4.90
N ASP A 175 -22.47 1.71 -5.22
CA ASP A 175 -22.58 2.44 -6.49
C ASP A 175 -21.63 3.62 -6.65
N ARG A 176 -21.01 4.08 -5.57
CA ARG A 176 -20.02 5.16 -5.56
C ARG A 176 -18.59 4.62 -5.67
N GLY A 177 -18.41 3.30 -5.79
CA GLY A 177 -17.10 2.66 -5.86
C GLY A 177 -16.43 2.47 -4.50
N ASN A 178 -17.17 2.57 -3.39
CA ASN A 178 -16.64 2.29 -2.06
C ASN A 178 -16.68 0.79 -1.77
N VAL A 179 -15.62 0.24 -1.18
CA VAL A 179 -15.58 -1.19 -0.79
C VAL A 179 -16.52 -1.43 0.39
N VAL A 180 -17.59 -2.20 0.19
CA VAL A 180 -18.59 -2.53 1.24
C VAL A 180 -18.38 -3.89 1.88
N LYS A 181 -17.70 -4.83 1.19
CA LYS A 181 -17.35 -6.15 1.75
C LYS A 181 -16.00 -6.60 1.19
N GLN A 182 -15.17 -7.19 2.06
CA GLN A 182 -13.96 -7.92 1.67
C GLN A 182 -14.02 -9.31 2.30
N VAL A 183 -13.63 -10.34 1.54
CA VAL A 183 -13.62 -11.73 1.99
C VAL A 183 -12.25 -12.34 1.71
N TYR A 184 -11.73 -13.09 2.68
CA TYR A 184 -10.42 -13.73 2.65
C TYR A 184 -10.56 -15.21 2.32
N PHE A 185 -9.73 -15.73 1.43
CA PHE A 185 -9.80 -17.11 0.95
C PHE A 185 -8.46 -17.82 1.13
N GLY A 186 -8.52 -19.11 1.45
CA GLY A 186 -7.37 -20.00 1.58
C GLY A 186 -6.86 -20.48 0.23
N THR A 187 -5.87 -21.38 0.26
CA THR A 187 -5.28 -21.97 -0.93
C THR A 187 -6.19 -22.96 -1.66
N ASP A 188 -7.30 -23.38 -1.02
CA ASP A 188 -8.35 -24.23 -1.59
C ASP A 188 -9.52 -23.44 -2.20
N ASP A 189 -9.35 -22.13 -2.37
CA ASP A 189 -10.34 -21.19 -2.90
C ASP A 189 -11.61 -21.03 -2.06
N LYS A 190 -11.58 -21.43 -0.78
CA LYS A 190 -12.69 -21.27 0.16
C LYS A 190 -12.43 -20.15 1.16
N PRO A 191 -13.48 -19.50 1.70
CA PRO A 191 -13.32 -18.51 2.76
C PRO A 191 -12.51 -19.09 3.92
N CYS A 192 -11.54 -18.32 4.42
CA CYS A 192 -10.65 -18.74 5.51
C CYS A 192 -10.52 -17.66 6.58
N ILE A 193 -10.04 -18.03 7.76
CA ILE A 193 -9.75 -17.09 8.85
C ILE A 193 -8.35 -16.51 8.61
N ASN A 194 -8.24 -15.20 8.49
CA ASN A 194 -6.95 -14.51 8.38
C ASN A 194 -6.26 -14.41 9.76
N THR A 195 -5.04 -13.88 9.82
CA THR A 195 -4.32 -13.70 11.10
C THR A 195 -4.99 -12.72 12.06
N GLY A 196 -5.91 -11.88 11.57
CA GLY A 196 -6.77 -11.01 12.38
C GLY A 196 -7.92 -11.74 13.06
N GLY A 197 -8.16 -13.03 12.76
CA GLY A 197 -9.19 -13.84 13.40
C GLY A 197 -10.58 -13.77 12.77
N PHE A 198 -10.70 -13.24 11.55
CA PHE A 198 -11.98 -13.12 10.83
C PHE A 198 -11.86 -13.58 9.37
N THR A 199 -13.00 -13.82 8.72
CA THR A 199 -13.10 -14.27 7.32
C THR A 199 -13.64 -13.19 6.39
N ALA A 200 -14.35 -12.20 6.91
CA ALA A 200 -14.75 -11.04 6.14
C ALA A 200 -14.83 -9.77 6.99
N ILE A 201 -14.72 -8.64 6.31
CA ILE A 201 -14.95 -7.29 6.85
C ILE A 201 -16.00 -6.60 5.98
N SER A 202 -16.96 -5.92 6.61
CA SER A 202 -17.92 -5.06 5.91
C SER A 202 -17.79 -3.61 6.36
N GLN A 203 -18.04 -2.68 5.45
CA GLN A 203 -17.90 -1.25 5.71
C GLN A 203 -19.14 -0.48 5.22
N LYS A 204 -19.50 0.59 5.93
CA LYS A 204 -20.52 1.56 5.50
C LYS A 204 -19.95 2.95 5.44
N TYR A 205 -20.51 3.77 4.56
CA TYR A 205 -20.00 5.10 4.25
C TYR A 205 -21.12 6.13 4.30
N ASN A 206 -20.83 7.31 4.83
CA ASN A 206 -21.73 8.45 4.68
C ASN A 206 -21.64 9.06 3.27
N GLU A 207 -22.37 10.15 3.02
CA GLU A 207 -22.42 10.83 1.72
C GLU A 207 -21.07 11.37 1.25
N LYS A 208 -20.19 11.76 2.20
CA LYS A 208 -18.84 12.27 1.93
C LYS A 208 -17.80 11.17 1.71
N GLY A 209 -18.21 9.90 1.70
CA GLY A 209 -17.29 8.76 1.52
C GLY A 209 -16.46 8.44 2.77
N MET A 210 -16.86 8.90 3.96
CA MET A 210 -16.18 8.56 5.21
C MET A 210 -16.77 7.29 5.81
N ILE A 211 -15.91 6.38 6.29
CA ILE A 211 -16.31 5.11 6.89
C ILE A 211 -17.03 5.36 8.22
N THR A 212 -18.30 4.99 8.26
CA THR A 212 -19.18 5.15 9.44
C THR A 212 -19.35 3.86 10.22
N GLU A 213 -19.20 2.70 9.59
CA GLU A 213 -19.24 1.40 10.26
C GLU A 213 -18.18 0.48 9.68
N VAL A 214 -17.54 -0.31 10.55
CA VAL A 214 -16.68 -1.44 10.20
C VAL A 214 -17.14 -2.64 11.02
N ALA A 215 -17.39 -3.79 10.40
CA ALA A 215 -17.80 -5.00 11.12
C ALA A 215 -17.07 -6.25 10.63
N PHE A 216 -16.85 -7.20 11.54
CA PHE A 216 -16.10 -8.44 11.30
C PHE A 216 -17.00 -9.68 11.34
N TRP A 217 -16.71 -10.62 10.44
CA TRP A 217 -17.52 -11.82 10.24
C TRP A 217 -16.66 -13.09 10.24
N ASP A 218 -17.16 -14.14 10.88
CA ASP A 218 -16.55 -15.47 10.87
C ASP A 218 -16.81 -16.23 9.56
N ILE A 219 -16.28 -17.45 9.49
CA ILE A 219 -16.43 -18.35 8.35
C ILE A 219 -17.88 -18.80 8.08
N ALA A 220 -18.77 -18.68 9.08
CA ALA A 220 -20.20 -18.96 8.98
C ALA A 220 -21.03 -17.69 8.69
N GLU A 221 -20.37 -16.59 8.33
CA GLU A 221 -20.95 -15.26 8.10
C GLU A 221 -21.68 -14.68 9.33
N LYS A 222 -21.25 -15.05 10.54
CA LYS A 222 -21.79 -14.50 11.80
C LYS A 222 -20.88 -13.41 12.35
N PRO A 223 -21.42 -12.41 13.07
CA PRO A 223 -20.64 -11.45 13.82
C PRO A 223 -19.58 -12.12 14.70
N CYS A 224 -18.32 -11.71 14.59
CA CYS A 224 -17.23 -12.24 15.41
C CYS A 224 -16.41 -11.13 16.07
N LEU A 225 -15.93 -11.39 17.28
CA LEU A 225 -15.14 -10.41 18.02
C LEU A 225 -13.70 -10.39 17.53
N VAL A 226 -13.22 -9.21 17.16
CA VAL A 226 -11.82 -8.89 16.86
C VAL A 226 -11.39 -7.80 17.83
N ASN A 227 -10.36 -8.05 18.63
CA ASN A 227 -9.92 -7.12 19.68
C ASN A 227 -11.04 -6.68 20.65
N GLY A 228 -11.95 -7.60 20.98
CA GLY A 228 -13.03 -7.40 21.97
C GLY A 228 -14.35 -6.85 21.42
N TYR A 229 -14.43 -6.53 20.13
CA TYR A 229 -15.64 -5.97 19.51
C TYR A 229 -15.91 -6.60 18.13
N PHE A 230 -17.16 -6.63 17.68
CA PHE A 230 -17.48 -7.07 16.31
C PHE A 230 -17.63 -5.89 15.36
N MET A 231 -18.05 -4.73 15.88
CA MET A 231 -18.35 -3.56 15.06
C MET A 231 -17.83 -2.28 15.70
N GLU A 232 -17.21 -1.44 14.89
CA GLU A 232 -16.89 -0.06 15.19
C GLU A 232 -17.87 0.84 14.45
N LYS A 233 -18.40 1.86 15.12
CA LYS A 233 -19.15 2.95 14.49
C LYS A 233 -18.45 4.27 14.74
N THR A 234 -18.33 5.08 13.70
CA THR A 234 -17.74 6.42 13.76
C THR A 234 -18.70 7.45 13.17
N GLU A 235 -18.89 8.55 13.89
CA GLU A 235 -19.68 9.70 13.45
C GLU A 235 -18.76 10.90 13.26
N PHE A 236 -19.09 11.73 12.27
CA PHE A 236 -18.28 12.87 11.87
C PHE A 236 -19.12 14.14 11.81
N ASP A 237 -18.47 15.28 12.04
CA ASP A 237 -19.06 16.58 11.73
C ASP A 237 -18.94 16.94 10.24
N ASP A 238 -19.42 18.13 9.90
CA ASP A 238 -19.41 18.61 8.52
C ASP A 238 -18.02 18.83 7.92
N TRP A 239 -16.99 18.97 8.76
CA TRP A 239 -15.60 19.11 8.33
C TRP A 239 -14.88 17.77 8.26
N GLY A 240 -15.57 16.65 8.52
CA GLY A 240 -14.99 15.32 8.51
C GLY A 240 -14.16 14.99 9.75
N ARG A 241 -14.35 15.73 10.85
CA ARG A 241 -13.71 15.44 12.13
C ARG A 241 -14.58 14.47 12.92
N ILE A 242 -13.95 13.50 13.59
CA ILE A 242 -14.65 12.49 14.41
C ILE A 242 -15.33 13.21 15.57
N ILE A 243 -16.64 13.01 15.73
CA ILE A 243 -17.42 13.50 16.89
C ILE A 243 -17.86 12.38 17.82
N GLU A 244 -17.94 11.15 17.33
CA GLU A 244 -18.17 9.96 18.14
C GLU A 244 -17.47 8.74 17.54
N LYS A 245 -16.94 7.87 18.40
CA LYS A 245 -16.55 6.50 18.02
C LYS A 245 -17.01 5.54 19.10
N LYS A 246 -17.61 4.41 18.72
CA LYS A 246 -18.10 3.38 19.66
C LYS A 246 -17.82 1.98 19.15
N TYR A 247 -17.61 1.06 20.08
CA TYR A 247 -17.39 -0.36 19.82
C TYR A 247 -18.56 -1.18 20.34
N LEU A 248 -19.00 -2.12 19.53
CA LEU A 248 -20.19 -2.94 19.78
C LEU A 248 -19.84 -4.43 19.77
N ASP A 249 -20.42 -5.17 20.71
CA ASP A 249 -20.38 -6.62 20.75
C ASP A 249 -21.38 -7.24 19.75
N THR A 250 -21.38 -8.56 19.65
CA THR A 250 -22.24 -9.31 18.72
C THR A 250 -23.75 -9.17 19.00
N GLU A 251 -24.14 -8.58 20.14
CA GLU A 251 -25.51 -8.24 20.50
C GLU A 251 -25.83 -6.74 20.27
N ASN A 252 -24.91 -5.98 19.68
CA ASN A 252 -24.97 -4.53 19.49
C ASN A 252 -24.94 -3.71 20.79
N LYS A 253 -24.34 -4.24 21.87
CA LYS A 253 -24.12 -3.51 23.12
C LYS A 253 -22.73 -2.90 23.14
N LEU A 254 -22.57 -1.78 23.86
CA LEU A 254 -21.26 -1.17 24.08
C LEU A 254 -20.31 -2.16 24.75
N CYS A 255 -19.11 -2.29 24.21
CA CYS A 255 -18.08 -3.18 24.76
C CYS A 255 -16.72 -2.50 24.67
N LYS A 256 -15.78 -2.94 25.50
CA LYS A 256 -14.43 -2.40 25.50
C LYS A 256 -13.69 -2.82 24.23
N GLY A 257 -13.39 -1.86 23.35
CA GLY A 257 -12.65 -2.10 22.11
C GLY A 257 -11.13 -2.10 22.30
N GLY A 258 -10.41 -2.15 21.17
CA GLY A 258 -8.95 -2.29 21.14
C GLY A 258 -8.16 -1.20 21.87
N TYR A 259 -8.73 -0.01 22.04
CA TYR A 259 -8.11 1.13 22.74
C TYR A 259 -8.55 1.26 24.21
N GLY A 260 -9.23 0.24 24.75
CA GLY A 260 -9.58 0.18 26.15
C GLY A 260 -10.76 1.06 26.58
N PHE A 261 -11.57 1.54 25.64
CA PHE A 261 -12.83 2.22 25.90
C PHE A 261 -13.97 1.62 25.08
N ALA A 262 -15.22 1.89 25.46
CA ALA A 262 -16.39 1.45 24.70
C ALA A 262 -16.97 2.53 23.79
N ARG A 263 -16.94 3.79 24.25
CA ARG A 263 -17.34 4.95 23.44
C ARG A 263 -16.44 6.15 23.74
N MET A 264 -16.21 6.98 22.73
CA MET A 264 -15.63 8.31 22.90
C MET A 264 -16.48 9.34 22.15
N THR A 265 -16.56 10.54 22.70
CA THR A 265 -17.15 11.70 22.02
C THR A 265 -16.13 12.83 21.98
N VAL A 266 -16.15 13.61 20.90
CA VAL A 266 -15.22 14.73 20.72
C VAL A 266 -16.01 16.01 20.44
N GLU A 267 -15.72 17.04 21.22
CA GLU A 267 -16.21 18.39 21.00
C GLU A 267 -15.05 19.27 20.51
N TYR A 268 -15.30 20.06 19.46
CA TYR A 268 -14.31 20.99 18.93
C TYR A 268 -14.72 22.43 19.21
N ASP A 269 -13.78 23.24 19.69
CA ASP A 269 -13.98 24.69 19.77
C ASP A 269 -13.80 25.37 18.40
N ARG A 270 -14.05 26.68 18.35
CA ARG A 270 -13.92 27.50 17.13
C ARG A 270 -12.49 27.58 16.58
N THR A 271 -11.50 27.32 17.42
CA THR A 271 -10.08 27.30 17.04
C THR A 271 -9.60 25.90 16.64
N GLY A 272 -10.47 24.89 16.72
CA GLY A 272 -10.18 23.51 16.34
C GLY A 272 -9.62 22.65 17.47
N ASN A 273 -9.53 23.16 18.71
CA ASN A 273 -9.08 22.33 19.83
C ASN A 273 -10.17 21.32 20.21
N SER A 274 -9.76 20.08 20.46
CA SER A 274 -10.67 19.00 20.86
C SER A 274 -10.72 18.81 22.37
N THR A 275 -11.92 18.57 22.88
CA THR A 275 -12.17 17.96 24.18
C THR A 275 -12.74 16.57 23.96
N VAL A 276 -12.01 15.55 24.41
CA VAL A 276 -12.43 14.15 24.29
C VAL A 276 -12.99 13.65 25.62
N ARG A 277 -14.12 12.96 25.55
CA ARG A 277 -14.72 12.21 26.67
C ARG A 277 -14.75 10.74 26.30
N VAL A 278 -14.43 9.88 27.26
CA VAL A 278 -14.33 8.43 27.08
C VAL A 278 -15.26 7.75 28.07
N PHE A 279 -15.92 6.69 27.62
CA PHE A 279 -16.97 5.98 28.35
C PHE A 279 -16.68 4.48 28.41
N ASP A 280 -17.05 3.86 29.53
CA ASP A 280 -17.04 2.39 29.72
C ASP A 280 -18.22 1.69 29.00
N GLU A 281 -18.28 0.37 29.10
CA GLU A 281 -19.34 -0.47 28.52
C GLU A 281 -20.75 -0.16 29.07
N ASN A 282 -20.85 0.45 30.25
CA ASN A 282 -22.11 0.90 30.86
C ASN A 282 -22.43 2.35 30.50
N ASN A 283 -21.65 2.95 29.60
CA ASN A 283 -21.75 4.33 29.16
C ASN A 283 -21.48 5.37 30.28
N HIS A 284 -20.73 5.00 31.33
CA HIS A 284 -20.26 5.96 32.33
C HIS A 284 -18.99 6.65 31.85
N GLU A 285 -18.91 7.98 32.01
CA GLU A 285 -17.71 8.75 31.67
C GLU A 285 -16.56 8.36 32.61
N THR A 286 -15.46 7.87 32.04
CA THR A 286 -14.26 7.45 32.77
C THR A 286 -13.11 8.44 32.62
N MET A 287 -13.13 9.27 31.58
CA MET A 287 -12.11 10.29 31.35
C MET A 287 -12.67 11.45 30.51
N LYS A 288 -12.20 12.66 30.80
CA LYS A 288 -12.41 13.86 30.01
C LYS A 288 -11.12 14.68 29.95
N LYS A 289 -10.62 14.95 28.75
CA LYS A 289 -9.36 15.68 28.57
C LYS A 289 -9.35 16.49 27.27
N SER A 290 -8.73 17.66 27.31
CA SER A 290 -8.41 18.44 26.11
C SER A 290 -7.11 17.94 25.53
N LEU A 291 -7.19 17.21 24.43
CA LEU A 291 -6.06 16.57 23.75
C LEU A 291 -6.44 16.30 22.29
N HIS A 292 -5.45 16.01 21.45
CA HIS A 292 -5.72 15.67 20.06
C HIS A 292 -6.32 14.26 19.96
N VAL A 293 -7.36 14.06 19.14
CA VAL A 293 -8.09 12.77 19.06
C VAL A 293 -7.15 11.58 18.80
N ASN A 294 -6.14 11.78 17.96
CA ASN A 294 -5.14 10.75 17.65
C ASN A 294 -4.37 10.22 18.87
N GLU A 295 -4.28 10.96 19.99
CA GLU A 295 -3.63 10.47 21.21
C GLU A 295 -4.42 9.35 21.91
N ILE A 296 -5.69 9.13 21.54
CA ILE A 296 -6.54 8.06 22.09
C ILE A 296 -6.69 6.87 21.14
N ILE A 297 -6.51 7.10 19.84
CA ILE A 297 -6.79 6.11 18.78
C ILE A 297 -5.53 5.68 18.00
N GLN A 298 -4.34 5.86 18.59
CA GLN A 298 -3.06 5.37 18.07
C GLN A 298 -2.46 4.30 18.97
#